data_AF-A0A3N5M4P5-F1
#
_entry.id   AF-A0A3N5M4P5-F1
#
_cell.length_a   1.000
_cell.length_b   1.000
_cell.length_c   1.000
_cell.angle_alpha   90.00
_cell.angle_beta   90.00
_cell.angle_gamma   90.00
#
_symmetry.space_group_name_H-M   'P 1'
#
loop_
_entity.id
_entity.type
_entity.pdbx_description
1 polymer ?
#
loop_
_entity_poly.entity_id
_entity_poly.type
_entity_poly.pdbx_seq_one_letter_code
_entity_poly.pdbx_strand_id
1 'polypeptide(L)'
;MNIRTFTGQIAMRNVGMADQLAGLIEEQLVRSKQVAQKVETEALERTIRARLGLPVENAPAATIPPPPQKGKTVRKPGGLNRMFSDFFKVRFEESGTVTFRKHWIMLLALIWKQTLIILGLVALMVTRAFDIFDMFTPLTIYVFGITFLLIAIAWWLYGYVDWRNDLYQVTSDQIIDIYRKPLGREDKKSAPIENILSLEHERIGLLGLLLNYGNVVAMVGGTRFTFDGVFDPPSVQQEIFERINARKRQQKEAEATRERERIADWMAAYHRQAEAARRMENPTKFDRNSG
;
A
#
# COMPACT_ATOMS: atom_id res chain seq x y z
N MET A 1 -5.23 18.95 -24.89
CA MET A 1 -4.19 20.00 -24.87
C MET A 1 -3.30 19.72 -23.67
N ASN A 2 -1.97 19.65 -23.87
CA ASN A 2 -1.02 19.26 -22.81
C ASN A 2 -0.45 20.53 -22.17
N ILE A 3 -0.86 20.83 -20.94
CA ILE A 3 -0.27 21.93 -20.16
C ILE A 3 0.88 21.36 -19.34
N ARG A 4 2.08 21.90 -19.52
CA ARG A 4 3.26 21.54 -18.75
C ARG A 4 3.21 22.31 -17.43
N THR A 5 3.06 21.61 -16.30
CA THR A 5 3.26 22.22 -14.98
C THR A 5 4.63 21.82 -14.43
N PHE A 6 5.21 22.64 -13.54
CA PHE A 6 6.53 22.41 -12.94
C PHE A 6 6.62 21.10 -12.12
N THR A 7 5.50 20.39 -11.91
CA THR A 7 5.44 19.13 -11.15
C THR A 7 5.06 17.89 -12.01
N GLY A 8 4.95 18.04 -13.33
CA GLY A 8 4.66 16.94 -14.26
C GLY A 8 3.60 17.28 -15.31
N GLN A 9 3.47 16.40 -16.32
CA GLN A 9 2.46 16.52 -17.38
C GLN A 9 1.18 15.81 -16.96
N ILE A 10 0.10 16.58 -16.74
CA ILE A 10 -1.23 16.02 -16.51
C ILE A 10 -2.02 16.16 -17.82
N ALA A 11 -2.23 15.04 -18.51
CA ALA A 11 -3.04 15.01 -19.73
C ALA A 11 -4.53 15.06 -19.37
N MET A 12 -5.14 16.25 -19.45
CA MET A 12 -6.58 16.40 -19.21
C MET A 12 -7.34 16.24 -20.53
N ARG A 13 -8.12 15.16 -20.64
CA ARG A 13 -9.02 14.90 -21.78
C ARG A 13 -10.40 15.48 -21.45
N ASN A 14 -10.78 16.53 -22.17
CA ASN A 14 -12.10 17.17 -22.17
C ASN A 14 -12.42 18.12 -20.98
N VAL A 15 -11.80 19.31 -20.97
CA VAL A 15 -12.20 20.43 -20.10
C VAL A 15 -12.31 21.69 -20.96
N GLY A 16 -13.51 22.27 -21.06
CA GLY A 16 -13.80 23.42 -21.94
C GLY A 16 -13.21 24.77 -21.49
N MET A 17 -12.59 24.84 -20.31
CA MET A 17 -12.03 26.07 -19.72
C MET A 17 -10.69 25.77 -19.01
N ALA A 18 -9.71 25.26 -19.75
CA ALA A 18 -8.42 24.85 -19.18
C ALA A 18 -7.64 26.01 -18.54
N ASP A 19 -7.68 27.21 -19.14
CA ASP A 19 -6.91 28.37 -18.66
C ASP A 19 -7.48 28.95 -17.36
N GLN A 20 -8.82 29.00 -17.23
CA GLN A 20 -9.46 29.47 -16.00
C GLN A 20 -9.25 28.50 -14.84
N LEU A 21 -9.28 27.20 -15.11
CA LEU A 21 -9.00 26.18 -14.10
C LEU A 21 -7.53 26.22 -13.67
N ALA A 22 -6.60 26.44 -14.61
CA ALA A 22 -5.18 26.62 -14.30
C ALA A 22 -4.96 27.81 -13.36
N GLY A 23 -5.59 28.95 -13.63
CA GLY A 23 -5.53 30.13 -12.76
C GLY A 23 -6.06 29.88 -11.35
N LEU A 24 -7.21 29.18 -11.23
CA LEU A 24 -7.77 28.82 -9.92
C LEU A 24 -6.88 27.84 -9.13
N ILE A 25 -6.26 26.87 -9.82
CA ILE A 25 -5.34 25.92 -9.18
C ILE A 25 -4.07 26.66 -8.70
N GLU A 26 -3.52 27.54 -9.54
CA GLU A 26 -2.35 28.34 -9.19
C GLU A 26 -2.62 29.25 -8.00
N GLU A 27 -3.77 29.92 -7.97
CA GLU A 27 -4.19 30.74 -6.83
C GLU A 27 -4.31 29.92 -5.53
N GLN A 28 -4.90 28.72 -5.59
CA GLN A 28 -5.01 27.83 -4.44
C GLN A 28 -3.63 27.34 -3.96
N LEU A 29 -2.70 27.08 -4.88
CA LEU A 29 -1.32 26.69 -4.54
C LEU A 29 -0.56 27.83 -3.86
N VAL A 30 -0.68 29.06 -4.37
CA VAL A 30 -0.05 30.24 -3.78
C VAL A 30 -0.62 30.52 -2.38
N ARG A 31 -1.96 30.50 -2.23
CA ARG A 31 -2.62 30.67 -0.93
C ARG A 31 -2.19 29.59 0.06
N SER A 32 -2.13 28.33 -0.37
CA SER A 32 -1.67 27.22 0.47
C SER A 32 -0.23 27.39 0.95
N LYS A 33 0.69 27.82 0.07
CA LYS A 33 2.08 28.13 0.45
C LYS A 33 2.18 29.26 1.46
N GLN A 34 1.44 30.36 1.25
CA GLN A 34 1.46 31.51 2.17
C GLN A 34 0.91 31.15 3.55
N VAL A 35 -0.19 30.38 3.59
CA VAL A 35 -0.76 29.88 4.85
C VAL A 35 0.25 28.97 5.55
N ALA A 36 0.89 28.04 4.83
CA ALA A 36 1.90 27.15 5.38
C ALA A 36 3.10 27.92 5.99
N GLN A 37 3.62 28.94 5.29
CA GLN A 37 4.72 29.77 5.80
C GLN A 37 4.37 30.53 7.09
N LYS A 38 3.15 31.07 7.18
CA LYS A 38 2.69 31.75 8.41
C LYS A 38 2.62 30.77 9.59
N VAL A 39 2.03 29.60 9.38
CA VAL A 39 1.94 28.56 10.41
C VAL A 39 3.33 28.08 10.85
N GLU A 40 4.27 27.92 9.93
CA GLU A 40 5.66 27.56 10.25
C GLU A 40 6.36 28.63 11.09
N THR A 41 6.17 29.91 10.75
CA THR A 41 6.78 31.04 11.46
C THR A 41 6.23 31.13 12.89
N GLU A 42 4.91 31.05 13.05
CA GLU A 42 4.25 31.02 14.36
C GLU A 42 4.71 29.83 15.21
N ALA A 43 4.86 28.64 14.61
CA ALA A 43 5.34 27.46 15.31
C ALA A 43 6.81 27.59 15.75
N LEU A 44 7.66 28.20 14.92
CA LEU A 44 9.06 28.48 15.25
C LEU A 44 9.18 29.46 16.42
N GLU A 45 8.44 30.57 16.38
CA GLU A 45 8.41 31.57 17.45
C GLU A 45 7.98 30.96 18.79
N ARG A 46 6.94 30.11 18.79
CA ARG A 46 6.49 29.39 20.00
C ARG A 46 7.60 28.52 20.58
N THR A 47 8.35 27.80 19.72
CA THR A 47 9.43 26.91 20.14
C THR A 47 10.62 27.69 20.73
N ILE A 48 11.01 28.80 20.09
CA ILE A 48 12.05 29.71 20.59
C ILE A 48 11.65 30.28 21.95
N ARG A 49 10.40 30.75 22.09
CA ARG A 49 9.86 31.33 23.32
C ARG A 49 9.88 30.33 24.48
N ALA A 50 9.44 29.09 24.23
CA ALA A 50 9.46 28.02 25.22
C ALA A 50 10.88 27.71 25.71
N ARG A 51 11.87 27.66 24.81
CA ARG A 51 13.27 27.41 25.17
C ARG A 51 13.95 28.57 25.91
N LEU A 52 13.48 29.80 25.71
CA LEU A 52 13.94 31.00 26.43
C LEU A 52 13.26 31.19 27.79
N GLY A 53 12.34 30.31 28.19
CA GLY A 53 11.62 30.42 29.47
C GLY A 53 10.58 31.55 29.54
N LEU A 54 10.17 32.08 28.37
CA LEU A 54 9.17 33.14 28.26
C LEU A 54 7.75 32.55 28.23
N PRO A 55 6.72 33.26 28.73
CA PRO A 55 5.34 32.75 28.76
C PRO A 55 4.84 32.43 27.34
N VAL A 56 4.56 31.16 27.07
CA VAL A 56 3.95 30.73 25.80
C VAL A 56 2.46 31.03 25.89
N GLU A 57 2.01 31.97 25.07
CA GLU A 57 0.59 32.28 24.96
C GLU A 57 -0.10 31.10 24.25
N ASN A 58 -1.10 30.51 24.91
CA ASN A 58 -1.89 29.40 24.39
C ASN A 58 -2.82 29.87 23.26
N ALA A 59 -2.26 30.38 22.17
CA ALA A 59 -3.02 30.68 20.97
C ALA A 59 -3.41 29.34 20.31
N PRO A 60 -4.70 29.13 19.97
CA PRO A 60 -5.16 27.89 19.34
C PRO A 60 -4.30 27.58 18.12
N ALA A 61 -3.90 26.31 17.99
CA ALA A 61 -3.12 25.85 16.85
C ALA A 61 -3.84 26.29 15.57
N ALA A 62 -3.13 27.01 14.70
CA ALA A 62 -3.67 27.45 13.43
C ALA A 62 -4.13 26.20 12.65
N THR A 63 -5.45 25.98 12.62
CA THR A 63 -6.06 24.85 11.93
C THR A 63 -5.82 25.04 10.44
N ILE A 64 -4.88 24.29 9.88
CA ILE A 64 -4.77 24.12 8.43
C ILE A 64 -6.13 23.55 7.97
N PRO A 65 -6.88 24.22 7.08
CA PRO A 65 -8.09 23.63 6.53
C PRO A 65 -7.72 22.27 5.94
N PRO A 66 -8.43 21.18 6.32
CA PRO A 66 -8.10 19.87 5.80
C PRO A 66 -8.08 19.94 4.28
N PRO A 67 -7.10 19.30 3.61
CA PRO A 67 -7.05 19.29 2.16
C PRO A 67 -8.41 18.82 1.62
N PRO A 68 -8.91 19.41 0.52
CA PRO A 68 -10.21 19.04 -0.03
C PRO A 68 -10.24 17.53 -0.17
N GLN A 69 -11.11 16.90 0.61
CA GLN A 69 -11.27 15.46 0.63
C GLN A 69 -11.65 15.07 -0.80
N LYS A 70 -10.71 14.51 -1.55
CA LYS A 70 -11.00 13.92 -2.86
C LYS A 70 -12.07 12.89 -2.60
N GLY A 71 -13.30 13.18 -3.04
CA GLY A 71 -14.39 12.24 -2.99
C GLY A 71 -13.90 10.95 -3.64
N LYS A 72 -13.67 9.92 -2.83
CA LYS A 72 -13.34 8.59 -3.32
C LYS A 72 -14.57 8.17 -4.13
N THR A 73 -14.52 8.31 -5.45
CA THR A 73 -15.52 7.74 -6.34
C THR A 73 -15.31 6.24 -6.33
N VAL A 74 -15.73 5.61 -5.24
CA VAL A 74 -15.85 4.16 -5.12
C VAL A 74 -16.88 3.77 -6.16
N ARG A 75 -16.40 3.35 -7.32
CA ARG A 75 -17.22 2.86 -8.42
C ARG A 75 -17.93 1.61 -7.91
N LYS A 76 -19.18 1.78 -7.45
CA LYS A 76 -20.00 0.70 -6.89
C LYS A 76 -20.06 -0.44 -7.91
N PRO A 77 -19.58 -1.64 -7.56
CA PRO A 77 -19.61 -2.73 -8.50
C PRO A 77 -21.04 -3.27 -8.67
N GLY A 78 -21.35 -3.77 -9.87
CA GLY A 78 -22.67 -4.30 -10.26
C GLY A 78 -23.10 -5.53 -9.47
N GLY A 79 -24.41 -5.82 -9.47
CA GLY A 79 -25.10 -6.74 -8.54
C GLY A 79 -24.52 -8.16 -8.40
N LEU A 80 -23.95 -8.76 -9.45
CA LEU A 80 -23.28 -10.06 -9.32
C LEU A 80 -22.00 -9.97 -8.46
N ASN A 81 -21.25 -8.87 -8.55
CA ASN A 81 -20.01 -8.68 -7.81
C ASN A 81 -20.24 -8.50 -6.30
N ARG A 82 -21.45 -8.09 -5.88
CA ARG A 82 -21.84 -8.02 -4.46
C ARG A 82 -22.08 -9.42 -3.88
N MET A 83 -22.66 -10.31 -4.68
CA MET A 83 -22.89 -11.71 -4.28
C MET A 83 -21.58 -12.49 -4.14
N PHE A 84 -20.58 -12.18 -4.98
CA PHE A 84 -19.22 -12.71 -4.84
C PHE A 84 -18.43 -11.98 -3.74
N SER A 85 -18.56 -10.66 -3.55
CA SER A 85 -17.80 -9.96 -2.50
C SER A 85 -18.04 -10.49 -1.08
N ASP A 86 -19.24 -11.02 -0.80
CA ASP A 86 -19.59 -11.57 0.51
C ASP A 86 -18.96 -12.95 0.78
N PHE A 87 -18.75 -13.78 -0.26
CA PHE A 87 -17.96 -15.01 -0.15
C PHE A 87 -16.44 -14.74 -0.14
N PHE A 88 -16.03 -13.52 -0.49
CA PHE A 88 -14.66 -13.05 -0.63
C PHE A 88 -14.28 -11.96 0.39
N LYS A 89 -14.73 -12.08 1.64
CA LYS A 89 -14.09 -11.36 2.75
C LYS A 89 -12.68 -11.94 3.00
N VAL A 90 -11.78 -11.63 2.07
CA VAL A 90 -10.34 -11.90 2.09
C VAL A 90 -9.62 -10.60 2.47
N ARG A 91 -10.15 -9.90 3.48
CA ARG A 91 -9.52 -8.72 4.06
C ARG A 91 -9.64 -8.86 5.56
N PHE A 92 -8.62 -9.47 6.16
CA PHE A 92 -8.40 -9.39 7.60
C PHE A 92 -7.58 -8.13 7.82
N GLU A 93 -8.22 -7.10 8.35
CA GLU A 93 -7.55 -5.91 8.84
C GLU A 93 -7.28 -6.16 10.32
N GLU A 94 -6.22 -6.91 10.60
CA GLU A 94 -5.77 -7.18 11.95
C GLU A 94 -4.62 -6.21 12.24
N SER A 95 -4.86 -5.25 13.13
CA SER A 95 -3.82 -4.38 13.69
C SER A 95 -2.96 -3.57 12.68
N GLY A 96 -3.57 -3.10 11.58
CA GLY A 96 -2.88 -2.25 10.58
C GLY A 96 -2.20 -3.02 9.43
N THR A 97 -2.27 -4.34 9.45
CA THR A 97 -1.81 -5.22 8.36
C THR A 97 -2.99 -5.66 7.52
N VAL A 98 -2.93 -5.43 6.20
CA VAL A 98 -3.93 -5.93 5.25
C VAL A 98 -3.34 -7.12 4.51
N THR A 99 -4.00 -8.27 4.68
CA THR A 99 -3.63 -9.52 4.01
C THR A 99 -4.45 -9.71 2.75
N PHE A 100 -3.78 -9.85 1.61
CA PHE A 100 -4.36 -10.23 0.33
C PHE A 100 -4.07 -11.72 0.06
N ARG A 101 -5.03 -12.40 -0.57
CA ARG A 101 -4.83 -13.78 -1.04
C ARG A 101 -5.11 -13.88 -2.55
N LYS A 102 -4.56 -14.93 -3.15
CA LYS A 102 -4.80 -15.28 -4.55
C LYS A 102 -6.28 -15.56 -4.81
N HIS A 103 -6.76 -15.16 -5.98
CA HIS A 103 -8.13 -15.39 -6.41
C HIS A 103 -8.37 -16.88 -6.73
N TRP A 104 -9.57 -17.40 -6.41
CA TRP A 104 -9.91 -18.83 -6.62
C TRP A 104 -9.93 -19.23 -8.10
N ILE A 105 -10.16 -18.29 -9.00
CA ILE A 105 -10.09 -18.55 -10.45
C ILE A 105 -8.69 -19.02 -10.86
N MET A 106 -7.65 -18.56 -10.14
CA MET A 106 -6.27 -18.98 -10.36
C MET A 106 -6.08 -20.42 -9.89
N LEU A 107 -6.72 -20.81 -8.78
CA LEU A 107 -6.80 -22.21 -8.34
C LEU A 107 -7.49 -23.06 -9.42
N LEU A 108 -8.65 -22.64 -9.94
CA LEU A 108 -9.35 -23.37 -11.00
C LEU A 108 -8.49 -23.53 -12.25
N ALA A 109 -7.81 -22.45 -12.67
CA ALA A 109 -6.87 -22.47 -13.79
C ALA A 109 -5.61 -23.33 -13.52
N LEU A 110 -5.26 -23.57 -12.25
CA LEU A 110 -4.15 -24.43 -11.84
C LEU A 110 -4.54 -25.92 -11.79
N ILE A 111 -5.77 -26.25 -11.36
CA ILE A 111 -6.22 -27.61 -11.07
C ILE A 111 -7.13 -28.24 -12.15
N TRP A 112 -7.55 -27.50 -13.19
CA TRP A 112 -8.50 -28.02 -14.18
C TRP A 112 -7.97 -29.24 -14.94
N LYS A 113 -6.68 -29.29 -15.27
CA LYS A 113 -6.06 -30.43 -15.97
C LYS A 113 -6.09 -31.69 -15.12
N GLN A 114 -5.77 -31.55 -13.83
CA GLN A 114 -5.78 -32.61 -12.83
C GLN A 114 -7.22 -33.09 -12.60
N THR A 115 -8.17 -32.15 -12.54
CA THR A 115 -9.60 -32.47 -12.44
C THR A 115 -10.08 -33.25 -13.66
N LEU A 116 -9.64 -32.88 -14.87
CA LEU A 116 -9.96 -33.60 -16.10
C LEU A 116 -9.36 -35.01 -16.13
N ILE A 117 -8.11 -35.18 -15.64
CA ILE A 117 -7.48 -36.50 -15.50
C ILE A 117 -8.27 -37.37 -14.52
N ILE A 118 -8.64 -36.84 -13.36
CA ILE A 118 -9.46 -37.54 -12.36
C ILE A 118 -10.80 -37.95 -12.99
N LEU A 119 -11.47 -37.03 -13.67
CA LEU A 119 -12.74 -37.30 -14.35
C LEU A 119 -12.59 -38.37 -15.43
N GLY A 120 -11.52 -38.34 -16.21
CA GLY A 120 -11.21 -39.34 -17.23
C GLY A 120 -10.93 -40.73 -16.65
N LEU A 121 -10.17 -40.81 -15.56
CA LEU A 121 -9.90 -42.06 -14.85
C LEU A 121 -11.19 -42.65 -14.25
N VAL A 122 -12.01 -41.82 -13.62
CA VAL A 122 -13.32 -42.24 -13.10
C VAL A 122 -14.23 -42.69 -14.24
N ALA A 123 -14.30 -41.94 -15.34
CA ALA A 123 -15.08 -42.32 -16.50
C ALA A 123 -14.63 -43.66 -17.10
N LEU A 124 -13.32 -43.91 -17.21
CA LEU A 124 -12.77 -45.19 -17.66
C LEU A 124 -13.17 -46.36 -16.75
N MET A 125 -13.12 -46.16 -15.43
CA MET A 125 -13.55 -47.18 -14.47
C MET A 125 -15.06 -47.43 -14.56
N VAL A 126 -15.86 -46.38 -14.76
CA VAL A 126 -17.32 -46.47 -14.91
C VAL A 126 -17.69 -47.17 -16.23
N THR A 127 -17.10 -46.80 -17.37
CA THR A 127 -17.38 -47.47 -18.65
C THR A 127 -16.99 -48.93 -18.62
N ARG A 128 -15.91 -49.28 -17.92
CA ARG A 128 -15.55 -50.68 -17.68
C ARG A 128 -16.54 -51.39 -16.77
N ALA A 129 -17.12 -50.73 -15.77
CA ALA A 129 -18.12 -51.32 -14.87
C ALA A 129 -19.43 -51.71 -15.58
N PHE A 130 -19.75 -51.02 -16.67
CA PHE A 130 -20.91 -51.32 -17.54
C PHE A 130 -20.56 -52.18 -18.76
N ASP A 131 -19.34 -52.74 -18.82
CA ASP A 131 -18.83 -53.54 -19.94
C ASP A 131 -18.92 -52.84 -21.33
N ILE A 132 -18.88 -51.50 -21.34
CA ILE A 132 -18.94 -50.68 -22.56
C ILE A 132 -17.59 -50.71 -23.31
N PHE A 133 -16.48 -50.83 -22.57
CA PHE A 133 -15.12 -50.88 -23.09
C PHE A 133 -14.38 -52.08 -22.48
N ASP A 134 -13.87 -52.99 -23.32
CA ASP A 134 -13.28 -54.25 -22.87
C ASP A 134 -11.83 -54.47 -23.36
N MET A 135 -11.06 -53.39 -23.43
CA MET A 135 -9.67 -53.41 -23.91
C MET A 135 -8.70 -54.16 -22.97
N PHE A 136 -8.99 -54.18 -21.66
CA PHE A 136 -8.15 -54.81 -20.63
C PHE A 136 -9.02 -55.55 -19.62
N THR A 137 -8.43 -56.48 -18.87
CA THR A 137 -9.14 -57.21 -17.82
C THR A 137 -9.63 -56.25 -16.71
N PRO A 138 -10.81 -56.50 -16.11
CA PRO A 138 -11.39 -55.59 -15.12
C PRO A 138 -10.46 -55.38 -13.91
N LEU A 139 -9.79 -56.45 -13.46
CA LEU A 139 -8.79 -56.36 -12.38
C LEU A 139 -7.68 -55.37 -12.71
N THR A 140 -7.15 -55.40 -13.94
CA THR A 140 -6.10 -54.48 -14.39
C THR A 140 -6.59 -53.04 -14.36
N ILE A 141 -7.77 -52.78 -14.94
CA ILE A 141 -8.35 -51.43 -15.00
C ILE A 141 -8.60 -50.86 -13.60
N TYR A 142 -9.15 -51.64 -12.67
CA TYR A 142 -9.42 -51.15 -11.34
C TYR A 142 -8.15 -50.96 -10.51
N VAL A 143 -7.18 -51.88 -10.54
CA VAL A 143 -5.93 -51.75 -9.79
C VAL A 143 -5.12 -50.54 -10.26
N PHE A 144 -4.89 -50.43 -11.57
CA PHE A 144 -4.17 -49.28 -12.12
C PHE A 144 -5.00 -48.00 -12.02
N GLY A 145 -6.30 -48.07 -12.29
CA GLY A 145 -7.22 -46.94 -12.19
C GLY A 145 -7.23 -46.32 -10.80
N ILE A 146 -7.36 -47.13 -9.74
CA ILE A 146 -7.28 -46.66 -8.34
C ILE A 146 -5.89 -46.09 -8.04
N THR A 147 -4.82 -46.77 -8.46
CA THR A 147 -3.45 -46.30 -8.23
C THR A 147 -3.21 -44.92 -8.85
N PHE A 148 -3.56 -44.74 -10.13
CA PHE A 148 -3.44 -43.46 -10.81
C PHE A 148 -4.40 -42.40 -10.25
N LEU A 149 -5.60 -42.80 -9.81
CA LEU A 149 -6.56 -41.91 -9.18
C LEU A 149 -5.99 -41.34 -7.88
N LEU A 150 -5.38 -42.17 -7.03
CA LEU A 150 -4.74 -41.72 -5.79
C LEU A 150 -3.59 -40.75 -6.07
N ILE A 151 -2.75 -41.04 -7.07
CA ILE A 151 -1.67 -40.14 -7.50
C ILE A 151 -2.24 -38.80 -8.00
N ALA A 152 -3.30 -38.84 -8.81
CA ALA A 152 -3.94 -37.64 -9.33
C ALA A 152 -4.60 -36.80 -8.23
N ILE A 153 -5.24 -37.43 -7.24
CA ILE A 153 -5.81 -36.76 -6.06
C ILE A 153 -4.69 -36.14 -5.22
N ALA A 154 -3.59 -36.86 -4.97
CA ALA A 154 -2.45 -36.32 -4.22
C ALA A 154 -1.84 -35.09 -4.93
N TRP A 155 -1.72 -35.14 -6.26
CA TRP A 155 -1.26 -34.01 -7.06
C TRP A 155 -2.24 -32.83 -7.04
N TRP A 156 -3.53 -33.10 -7.13
CA TRP A 156 -4.58 -32.09 -7.00
C TRP A 156 -4.51 -31.39 -5.63
N LEU A 157 -4.37 -32.18 -4.55
CA LEU A 157 -4.28 -31.68 -3.19
C LEU A 157 -3.00 -30.85 -2.99
N TYR A 158 -1.88 -31.27 -3.59
CA TYR A 158 -0.64 -30.49 -3.58
C TYR A 158 -0.86 -29.09 -4.16
N GLY A 159 -1.49 -28.98 -5.34
CA GLY A 159 -1.78 -27.69 -5.97
C GLY A 159 -2.76 -26.82 -5.16
N TYR A 160 -3.74 -27.44 -4.52
CA TYR A 160 -4.67 -26.74 -3.63
C TYR A 160 -3.96 -26.16 -2.39
N VAL A 161 -3.10 -26.95 -1.74
CA VAL A 161 -2.37 -26.51 -0.55
C VAL A 161 -1.37 -25.41 -0.90
N ASP A 162 -0.68 -25.53 -2.03
CA ASP A 162 0.22 -24.49 -2.54
C ASP A 162 -0.51 -23.14 -2.74
N TRP A 163 -1.64 -23.15 -3.46
CA TRP A 163 -2.46 -21.94 -3.64
C TRP A 163 -3.01 -21.36 -2.32
N ARG A 164 -3.41 -22.22 -1.38
CA ARG A 164 -3.96 -21.80 -0.08
C ARG A 164 -2.91 -21.14 0.81
N ASN A 165 -1.66 -21.58 0.69
CA ASN A 165 -0.56 -21.21 1.56
C ASN A 165 0.16 -19.92 1.14
N ASP A 166 -0.09 -19.42 -0.07
CA ASP A 166 0.52 -18.18 -0.54
C ASP A 166 -0.27 -16.97 -0.04
N LEU A 167 0.42 -16.08 0.70
CA LEU A 167 -0.18 -14.87 1.25
C LEU A 167 0.67 -13.65 0.96
N TYR A 168 -0.01 -12.56 0.63
CA TYR A 168 0.61 -11.25 0.48
C TYR A 168 0.12 -10.34 1.61
N GLN A 169 1.02 -9.64 2.29
CA GLN A 169 0.67 -8.75 3.39
C GLN A 169 1.22 -7.35 3.14
N VAL A 170 0.40 -6.34 3.39
CA VAL A 170 0.78 -4.94 3.33
C VAL A 170 0.61 -4.35 4.73
N THR A 171 1.72 -3.99 5.35
CA THR A 171 1.77 -3.38 6.69
C THR A 171 1.89 -1.85 6.56
N SER A 172 1.98 -1.10 7.65
CA SER A 172 2.20 0.36 7.60
C SER A 172 3.61 0.76 7.16
N ASP A 173 4.56 -0.17 7.23
CA ASP A 173 5.99 0.04 7.02
C ASP A 173 6.59 -0.79 5.91
N GLN A 174 6.05 -1.97 5.67
CA GLN A 174 6.59 -2.93 4.70
C GLN A 174 5.51 -3.67 3.92
N ILE A 175 5.87 -4.10 2.72
CA ILE A 175 5.18 -5.14 1.96
C ILE A 175 5.88 -6.47 2.22
N ILE A 176 5.10 -7.55 2.33
CA ILE A 176 5.57 -8.89 2.64
C ILE A 176 4.93 -9.87 1.67
N ASP A 177 5.77 -10.71 1.08
CA ASP A 177 5.39 -11.82 0.22
C ASP A 177 5.80 -13.13 0.91
N ILE A 178 4.82 -14.00 1.19
CA ILE A 178 5.00 -15.25 1.93
C ILE A 178 4.60 -16.40 1.01
N TYR A 179 5.61 -17.13 0.51
CA TYR A 179 5.42 -18.40 -0.19
C TYR A 179 5.70 -19.56 0.74
N ARG A 180 4.72 -20.45 0.91
CA ARG A 180 4.89 -21.62 1.78
C ARG A 180 4.57 -22.91 1.02
N LYS A 181 5.64 -23.64 0.68
CA LYS A 181 5.51 -24.95 0.05
C LYS A 181 4.91 -25.95 1.05
N PRO A 182 4.02 -26.86 0.59
CA PRO A 182 3.36 -27.85 1.44
C PRO A 182 4.33 -28.76 2.23
N LEU A 183 5.56 -28.96 1.73
CA LEU A 183 6.58 -29.83 2.33
C LEU A 183 7.75 -29.06 2.99
N GLY A 184 7.48 -27.88 3.55
CA GLY A 184 8.31 -27.31 4.61
C GLY A 184 9.27 -26.17 4.24
N ARG A 185 9.32 -25.74 2.98
CA ARG A 185 10.07 -24.51 2.63
C ARG A 185 9.14 -23.31 2.71
N GLU A 186 9.49 -22.36 3.56
CA GLU A 186 8.89 -21.03 3.63
C GLU A 186 9.90 -20.02 3.08
N ASP A 187 9.52 -19.30 2.03
CA ASP A 187 10.27 -18.17 1.48
C ASP A 187 9.47 -16.90 1.80
N LYS A 188 10.01 -16.10 2.72
CA LYS A 188 9.42 -14.84 3.16
C LYS A 188 10.30 -13.69 2.71
N LYS A 189 9.75 -12.83 1.86
CA LYS A 189 10.43 -11.62 1.37
C LYS A 189 9.69 -10.41 1.87
N SER A 190 10.43 -9.47 2.46
CA SER A 190 9.88 -8.20 2.93
C SER A 190 10.63 -7.03 2.33
N ALA A 191 9.90 -5.97 2.01
CA ALA A 191 10.47 -4.72 1.51
C ALA A 191 9.80 -3.52 2.19
N PRO A 192 10.57 -2.50 2.61
CA PRO A 192 10.01 -1.26 3.13
C PRO A 192 9.14 -0.56 2.09
N ILE A 193 7.98 -0.06 2.51
CA ILE A 193 7.05 0.68 1.66
C ILE A 193 7.68 1.96 1.11
N GLU A 194 8.62 2.56 1.84
CA GLU A 194 9.37 3.75 1.42
C GLU A 194 10.30 3.49 0.23
N ASN A 195 10.76 2.24 0.07
CA ASN A 195 11.71 1.86 -0.98
C ASN A 195 11.00 1.46 -2.28
N ILE A 196 9.67 1.52 -2.32
CA ILE A 196 8.89 1.26 -3.52
C ILE A 196 9.09 2.42 -4.51
N LEU A 197 9.68 2.12 -5.65
CA LEU A 197 9.96 3.08 -6.73
C LEU A 197 8.77 3.23 -7.67
N SER A 198 8.13 2.12 -8.03
CA SER A 198 6.97 2.10 -8.91
C SER A 198 5.97 1.04 -8.49
N LEU A 199 4.70 1.31 -8.78
CA LEU A 199 3.58 0.40 -8.62
C LEU A 199 2.82 0.35 -9.93
N GLU A 200 2.73 -0.84 -10.50
CA GLU A 200 1.98 -1.12 -11.71
C GLU A 200 0.94 -2.20 -11.42
N HIS A 201 -0.19 -2.15 -12.13
CA HIS A 201 -1.18 -3.22 -12.07
C HIS A 201 -1.51 -3.68 -13.48
N GLU A 202 -1.81 -4.97 -13.60
CA GLU A 202 -2.23 -5.58 -14.84
C GLU A 202 -3.43 -6.51 -14.58
N ARG A 203 -4.38 -6.56 -15.51
CA ARG A 203 -5.50 -7.51 -15.46
C ARG A 203 -5.17 -8.71 -16.34
N ILE A 204 -5.43 -9.92 -15.85
CA ILE A 204 -5.06 -11.15 -16.57
C ILE A 204 -6.14 -11.51 -17.58
N GLY A 205 -5.92 -11.18 -18.86
CA GLY A 205 -6.79 -11.58 -19.97
C GLY A 205 -8.25 -11.14 -19.84
N LEU A 206 -9.14 -11.79 -20.60
CA LEU A 206 -10.59 -11.47 -20.61
C LEU A 206 -11.27 -11.81 -19.28
N LEU A 207 -10.90 -12.92 -18.64
CA LEU A 207 -11.45 -13.32 -17.35
C LEU A 207 -11.04 -12.34 -16.24
N GLY A 208 -9.81 -11.83 -16.26
CA GLY A 208 -9.35 -10.78 -15.34
C GLY A 208 -10.10 -9.46 -15.50
N LEU A 209 -10.53 -9.13 -16.72
CA LEU A 209 -11.38 -7.97 -16.96
C LEU A 209 -12.81 -8.16 -16.42
N LEU A 210 -13.39 -9.35 -16.62
CA LEU A 210 -14.76 -9.66 -16.21
C LEU A 210 -14.90 -9.84 -14.69
N LEU A 211 -13.95 -10.56 -14.07
CA LEU A 211 -13.95 -10.91 -12.65
C LEU A 211 -13.11 -9.96 -11.79
N ASN A 212 -12.52 -8.93 -12.41
CA ASN A 212 -11.73 -7.88 -11.77
C ASN A 212 -10.57 -8.42 -10.91
N TYR A 213 -9.82 -9.39 -11.42
CA TYR A 213 -8.59 -9.89 -10.79
C TYR A 213 -7.37 -9.67 -11.68
N GLY A 214 -6.20 -9.62 -11.07
CA GLY A 214 -4.94 -9.41 -11.79
C GLY A 214 -3.74 -9.33 -10.88
N ASN A 215 -2.62 -8.81 -11.40
CA ASN A 215 -1.38 -8.71 -10.65
C ASN A 215 -1.08 -7.26 -10.28
N VAL A 216 -0.42 -7.06 -9.14
CA VAL A 216 0.19 -5.78 -8.78
C VAL A 216 1.69 -5.98 -8.66
N VAL A 217 2.45 -5.21 -9.41
CA VAL A 217 3.91 -5.28 -9.46
C VAL A 217 4.48 -4.05 -8.76
N ALA A 218 5.19 -4.28 -7.66
CA ALA A 218 5.93 -3.27 -6.92
C ALA A 218 7.42 -3.43 -7.19
N MET A 219 8.06 -2.37 -7.69
CA MET A 219 9.52 -2.34 -7.88
C MET A 219 10.17 -1.73 -6.64
N VAL A 220 11.03 -2.48 -5.97
CA VAL A 220 11.74 -2.04 -4.76
C VAL A 220 13.23 -2.07 -5.05
N GLY A 221 13.84 -0.89 -5.25
CA GLY A 221 15.21 -0.81 -5.75
C GLY A 221 15.34 -1.54 -7.09
N GLY A 222 16.06 -2.67 -7.10
CA GLY A 222 16.21 -3.55 -8.27
C GLY A 222 15.41 -4.86 -8.21
N THR A 223 14.62 -5.09 -7.15
CA THR A 223 13.86 -6.34 -6.97
C THR A 223 12.39 -6.14 -7.31
N ARG A 224 11.81 -7.11 -8.01
CA ARG A 224 10.38 -7.14 -8.33
C ARG A 224 9.61 -7.91 -7.25
N PHE A 225 8.63 -7.25 -6.64
CA PHE A 225 7.62 -7.87 -5.78
C PHE A 225 6.31 -7.96 -6.55
N THR A 226 5.74 -9.14 -6.70
CA THR A 226 4.50 -9.34 -7.46
C THR A 226 3.44 -9.94 -6.55
N PHE A 227 2.28 -9.29 -6.52
CA PHE A 227 1.08 -9.77 -5.86
C PHE A 227 0.23 -10.45 -6.93
N ASP A 228 0.33 -11.77 -7.05
CA ASP A 228 -0.32 -12.50 -8.14
C ASP A 228 -1.81 -12.73 -7.87
N GLY A 229 -2.63 -12.50 -8.88
CA GLY A 229 -4.06 -12.85 -8.86
C GLY A 229 -4.82 -12.21 -7.71
N VAL A 230 -4.51 -10.98 -7.33
CA VAL A 230 -5.26 -10.22 -6.34
C VAL A 230 -6.60 -9.75 -6.88
N PHE A 231 -7.61 -9.69 -6.01
CA PHE A 231 -8.90 -9.10 -6.35
C PHE A 231 -8.77 -7.58 -6.36
N ASP A 232 -9.32 -6.97 -7.41
CA ASP A 232 -9.30 -5.53 -7.67
C ASP A 232 -7.90 -4.89 -7.59
N PRO A 233 -6.99 -5.21 -8.54
CA PRO A 233 -5.62 -4.70 -8.56
C PRO A 233 -5.49 -3.17 -8.42
N PRO A 234 -6.36 -2.34 -9.05
CA PRO A 234 -6.32 -0.89 -8.87
C PRO A 234 -6.54 -0.45 -7.42
N SER A 235 -7.44 -1.10 -6.68
CA SER A 235 -7.71 -0.77 -5.28
C SER A 235 -6.53 -1.14 -4.38
N VAL A 236 -5.89 -2.29 -4.63
CA VAL A 236 -4.66 -2.70 -3.95
C VAL A 236 -3.54 -1.68 -4.18
N GLN A 237 -3.34 -1.26 -5.44
CA GLN A 237 -2.36 -0.23 -5.78
C GLN A 237 -2.65 1.09 -5.05
N GLN A 238 -3.90 1.53 -5.04
CA GLN A 238 -4.31 2.76 -4.36
C GLN A 238 -4.03 2.66 -2.86
N GLU A 239 -4.33 1.53 -2.22
CA GLU A 239 -4.07 1.32 -0.80
C GLU A 239 -2.57 1.41 -0.47
N ILE A 240 -1.71 0.74 -1.25
CA ILE A 240 -0.26 0.82 -1.08
C ILE A 240 0.21 2.27 -1.27
N PHE A 241 -0.29 2.96 -2.29
CA PHE A 241 0.06 4.36 -2.54
C PHE A 241 -0.41 5.31 -1.42
N GLU A 242 -1.59 5.08 -0.85
CA GLU A 242 -2.09 5.83 0.32
C GLU A 242 -1.15 5.65 1.52
N ARG A 243 -0.66 4.42 1.77
CA ARG A 243 0.30 4.12 2.84
C ARG A 243 1.67 4.77 2.60
N ILE A 244 2.21 4.71 1.38
CA ILE A 244 3.46 5.41 0.99
C ILE A 244 3.34 6.90 1.31
N ASN A 245 2.24 7.53 0.90
CA ASN A 245 2.04 8.97 1.12
C ASN A 245 1.82 9.32 2.59
N ALA A 246 1.11 8.48 3.36
CA ALA A 246 0.96 8.65 4.79
C ALA A 246 2.33 8.65 5.49
N ARG A 247 3.19 7.68 5.15
CA ARG A 247 4.52 7.54 5.72
C ARG A 247 5.45 8.69 5.34
N LYS A 248 5.40 9.14 4.08
CA LYS A 248 6.15 10.31 3.61
C LYS A 248 5.73 11.60 4.32
N ARG A 249 4.45 11.76 4.66
CA ARG A 249 3.95 12.91 5.45
C ARG A 249 4.50 12.87 6.88
N GLN A 250 4.41 11.73 7.54
CA GLN A 250 4.94 11.54 8.90
C GLN A 250 6.45 11.84 8.96
N GLN A 251 7.22 11.40 7.97
CA GLN A 251 8.65 11.70 7.90
C GLN A 251 8.93 13.20 7.76
N LYS A 252 8.24 13.88 6.83
CA LYS A 252 8.39 15.33 6.64
C LYS A 252 8.04 16.12 7.90
N GLU A 253 6.97 15.73 8.60
CA GLU A 253 6.56 16.36 9.84
C GLU A 253 7.60 16.16 10.96
N ALA A 254 8.16 14.95 11.06
CA ALA A 254 9.23 14.64 12.00
C ALA A 254 10.51 15.42 11.69
N GLU A 255 10.91 15.51 10.41
CA GLU A 255 12.06 16.31 9.96
C GLU A 255 11.85 17.80 10.24
N ALA A 256 10.68 18.35 9.89
CA ALA A 256 10.35 19.75 10.15
C ALA A 256 10.36 20.06 11.66
N THR A 257 9.97 19.11 12.50
CA THR A 257 10.03 19.27 13.97
C THR A 257 11.48 19.28 14.46
N ARG A 258 12.30 18.34 14.01
CA ARG A 258 13.74 18.30 14.34
C ARG A 258 14.49 19.55 13.88
N GLU A 259 14.15 20.07 12.71
CA GLU A 259 14.75 21.30 12.21
C GLU A 259 14.37 22.51 13.07
N ARG A 260 13.09 22.63 13.43
CA ARG A 260 12.60 23.69 14.34
C ARG A 260 13.29 23.66 15.70
N GLU A 261 13.49 22.47 16.26
CA GLU A 261 14.22 22.30 17.52
C GLU A 261 15.69 22.73 17.40
N ARG A 262 16.37 22.32 16.33
CA ARG A 262 17.78 22.70 16.07
C ARG A 262 17.95 24.23 15.97
N ILE A 263 17.06 24.90 15.24
CA ILE A 263 17.07 26.36 15.11
C ILE A 263 16.84 27.02 16.47
N ALA A 264 15.89 26.53 17.26
CA ALA A 264 15.62 27.06 18.59
C ALA A 264 16.83 26.92 19.53
N ASP A 265 17.54 25.79 19.48
CA ASP A 265 18.76 25.57 20.27
C ASP A 265 19.89 26.52 19.87
N TRP A 266 20.08 26.76 18.56
CA TRP A 266 21.06 27.71 18.05
C TRP A 266 20.74 29.15 18.48
N MET A 267 19.47 29.56 18.40
CA MET A 267 19.02 30.88 18.84
C MET A 267 19.21 31.08 20.35
N ALA A 268 18.89 30.05 21.16
CA ALA A 268 19.11 30.10 22.59
C ALA A 268 20.62 30.17 22.94
N ALA A 269 21.47 29.43 22.23
CA ALA A 269 22.92 29.49 22.40
C ALA A 269 23.49 30.86 22.05
N TYR A 270 23.06 31.44 20.92
CA TYR A 270 23.43 32.79 20.52
C TYR A 270 22.99 33.84 21.55
N HIS A 271 21.75 33.75 22.03
CA HIS A 271 21.23 34.68 23.03
C HIS A 271 22.04 34.64 24.34
N ARG A 272 22.38 33.45 24.84
CA ARG A 272 23.24 33.30 26.02
C ARG A 272 24.62 33.93 25.83
N GLN A 273 25.25 33.75 24.67
CA GLN A 273 26.55 34.37 24.37
C GLN A 273 26.46 35.89 24.24
N ALA A 274 25.42 36.40 23.58
CA ALA A 274 25.19 37.84 23.45
C ALA A 274 24.93 38.50 24.81
N GLU A 275 24.17 37.86 25.70
CA GLU A 275 24.00 38.34 27.08
C GLU A 275 25.30 38.32 27.87
N ALA A 276 26.09 37.25 27.75
CA ALA A 276 27.39 37.17 28.42
C ALA A 276 28.34 38.28 27.95
N ALA A 277 28.40 38.55 26.64
CA ALA A 277 29.18 39.64 26.07
C ALA A 277 28.70 41.02 26.59
N ARG A 278 27.38 41.26 26.61
CA ARG A 278 26.82 42.51 27.17
C ARG A 278 27.12 42.68 28.66
N ARG A 279 27.11 41.60 29.45
CA ARG A 279 27.47 41.64 30.87
C ARG A 279 28.94 41.98 31.06
N MET A 280 29.83 41.51 30.19
CA MET A 280 31.25 41.86 30.22
C MET A 280 31.51 43.30 29.78
N GLU A 281 30.71 43.85 28.86
CA GLU A 281 30.86 45.23 28.35
C GLU A 281 30.36 46.31 29.34
N ASN A 282 29.43 46.00 30.25
CA ASN A 282 28.80 46.99 31.12
C ASN A 282 28.80 46.61 32.62
N PRO A 283 29.97 46.50 33.27
CA PRO A 283 30.10 46.04 34.66
C PRO A 283 29.47 47.00 35.71
N THR A 284 29.23 48.27 35.39
CA THR A 284 28.88 49.34 36.35
C THR A 284 27.38 49.56 36.61
N LYS A 285 26.49 48.76 36.01
CA LYS A 285 25.03 48.86 36.21
C LYS A 285 24.43 47.83 37.16
N PHE A 286 25.05 46.66 37.35
CA PHE A 286 24.49 45.61 38.21
C PHE A 286 24.92 45.71 39.69
N ASP A 287 25.99 46.44 39.99
CA ASP A 287 26.52 46.57 41.36
C ASP A 287 25.82 47.66 42.19
N ARG A 288 24.85 48.37 41.61
CA ARG A 288 24.12 49.47 42.27
C ARG A 288 22.77 49.08 42.89
N ASN A 289 22.36 47.82 42.78
CA ASN A 289 21.07 47.34 43.33
C ASN A 289 21.25 46.27 44.42
N SER A 290 22.46 46.17 44.98
CA SER A 290 22.86 45.21 46.02
C SER A 290 23.11 45.86 47.39
N GLY A 291 22.68 47.12 47.58
CA GLY A 291 22.81 47.87 48.84
C GLY A 291 21.46 48.14 49.46
#